data_AF-A0A7Y6ZUL8-F1
#
_entry.id   AF-A0A7Y6ZUL8-F1
#
_cell.length_a   1.000
_cell.length_b   1.000
_cell.length_c   1.000
_cell.angle_alpha   90.00
_cell.angle_beta   90.00
_cell.angle_gamma   90.00
#
_symmetry.space_group_name_H-M   'P 1'
#
loop_
_entity.id
_entity.type
_entity.pdbx_description
1 polymer ?
#
loop_
_entity_poly.entity_id
_entity_poly.type
_entity_poly.pdbx_seq_one_letter_code
_entity_poly.pdbx_strand_id
1 'polypeptide(L)'
;MTTPKEIYNQNVISLKSQPNVNIDFSLYSWRGETSLVCKSVDFTTFDATYKINPVDIVSFANDLCIYFKNNLNIRRITSSGNINLHEHHFVVETIRDIYSGIITQLLANNEEEHSNKIVSFGFLGRENSKPQREQYIKMSKSTSYIDYINTERFSWLHENKFTSVLDLKSKYKYFIDLKGHTYSTKSYLLLASKRVFFSSIHNERLWWEEQYLKPWQNYIPVKSDLSDLQEAYQTIESDPSLYNQIVSNNLALINNELSKEAVMDKLVKEMLNYIELA
;
A
#
# COMPACT_ATOMS: atom_id res chain seq x y z
N MET A 1 5.50 -46.98 10.03
CA MET A 1 5.41 -45.58 9.57
C MET A 1 4.47 -44.85 10.51
N THR A 2 4.98 -43.99 11.38
CA THR A 2 4.15 -43.17 12.28
C THR A 2 3.44 -42.11 11.45
N THR A 3 2.10 -42.16 11.43
CA THR A 3 1.24 -41.11 10.89
C THR A 3 1.60 -39.77 11.52
N PRO A 4 1.65 -38.66 10.76
CA PRO A 4 1.77 -37.33 11.35
C PRO A 4 0.71 -37.15 12.43
N LYS A 5 1.11 -36.87 13.68
CA LYS A 5 0.18 -36.32 14.67
C LYS A 5 0.14 -34.84 14.40
N GLU A 6 -0.95 -34.37 13.77
CA GLU A 6 -1.30 -32.96 13.78
C GLU A 6 -1.50 -32.54 15.24
N ILE A 7 -0.47 -31.96 15.84
CA ILE A 7 -0.65 -31.16 17.05
C ILE A 7 -1.07 -29.79 16.54
N TYR A 8 -2.36 -29.63 16.22
CA TYR A 8 -2.91 -28.29 16.10
C TYR A 8 -2.79 -27.66 17.49
N ASN A 9 -1.81 -26.78 17.65
CA ASN A 9 -1.89 -25.83 18.73
C ASN A 9 -3.17 -25.01 18.49
N GLN A 10 -4.10 -24.99 19.46
CA GLN A 10 -5.41 -24.34 19.28
C GLN A 10 -5.28 -22.83 19.06
N ASN A 11 -4.17 -22.25 19.49
CA ASN A 11 -3.92 -20.82 19.35
C ASN A 11 -3.57 -20.46 17.90
N VAL A 12 -4.19 -19.38 17.42
CA VAL A 12 -4.01 -18.83 16.07
C VAL A 12 -3.58 -17.38 16.19
N ILE A 13 -2.70 -16.94 15.29
CA ILE A 13 -2.38 -15.53 15.09
C ILE A 13 -3.10 -15.07 13.82
N SER A 14 -4.03 -14.13 13.96
CA SER A 14 -4.83 -13.60 12.86
C SER A 14 -4.34 -12.21 12.46
N LEU A 15 -3.99 -12.04 11.19
CA LEU A 15 -3.73 -10.72 10.60
C LEU A 15 -5.02 -10.20 9.97
N LYS A 16 -5.47 -9.02 10.40
CA LYS A 16 -6.72 -8.40 9.93
C LYS A 16 -6.42 -7.08 9.24
N SER A 17 -7.08 -6.82 8.12
CA SER A 17 -6.92 -5.58 7.36
C SER A 17 -8.22 -5.12 6.71
N GLN A 18 -8.27 -3.84 6.36
CA GLN A 18 -9.27 -3.29 5.44
C GLN A 18 -8.69 -3.22 4.01
N PRO A 19 -9.49 -3.52 2.97
CA PRO A 19 -10.81 -4.15 3.00
C PRO A 19 -10.76 -5.54 3.68
N ASN A 20 -11.85 -5.95 4.34
CA ASN A 20 -11.87 -7.09 5.28
C ASN A 20 -11.25 -8.40 4.72
N VAL A 21 -9.96 -8.56 4.98
CA VAL A 21 -9.15 -9.76 4.72
C VAL A 21 -8.60 -10.25 6.05
N ASN A 22 -8.72 -11.55 6.30
CA ASN A 22 -8.17 -12.23 7.47
C ASN A 22 -7.17 -13.30 7.02
N ILE A 23 -6.00 -13.33 7.64
CA ILE A 23 -4.97 -14.34 7.38
C ILE A 23 -4.64 -15.02 8.71
N ASP A 24 -4.97 -16.30 8.84
CA ASP A 24 -4.76 -17.05 10.06
C ASP A 24 -3.49 -17.88 9.97
N PHE A 25 -2.66 -17.80 11.01
CA PHE A 25 -1.44 -18.60 11.16
C PHE A 25 -1.55 -19.54 12.35
N SER A 26 -1.07 -20.77 12.17
CA SER A 26 -0.99 -21.78 13.23
C SER A 26 0.35 -22.51 13.17
N LEU A 27 0.58 -23.43 14.10
CA LEU A 27 1.77 -24.27 14.08
C LEU A 27 1.45 -25.66 13.55
N TYR A 28 2.37 -26.16 12.73
CA TYR A 28 2.39 -27.55 12.30
C TYR A 28 3.70 -28.18 12.74
N SER A 29 3.62 -29.33 13.41
CA SER A 29 4.79 -30.08 13.87
C SER A 29 4.91 -31.41 13.13
N TRP A 30 6.08 -31.67 12.56
CA TRP A 30 6.38 -32.93 11.87
C TRP A 30 7.82 -33.37 12.15
N ARG A 31 7.98 -34.62 12.58
CA ARG A 31 9.29 -35.23 12.94
C ARG A 31 10.14 -34.40 13.92
N GLY A 32 9.49 -33.68 14.85
CA GLY A 32 10.16 -32.88 15.86
C GLY A 32 10.50 -31.45 15.42
N GLU A 33 10.25 -31.10 14.16
CA GLU A 33 10.32 -29.72 13.67
C GLU A 33 8.94 -29.06 13.79
N THR A 34 8.90 -27.82 14.26
CA THR A 34 7.68 -27.00 14.37
C THR A 34 7.82 -25.81 13.46
N SER A 35 6.83 -25.57 12.60
CA SER A 35 6.82 -24.47 11.66
C SER A 35 5.53 -23.68 11.74
N LEU A 36 5.62 -22.37 11.53
CA LEU A 36 4.47 -21.53 11.28
C LEU A 36 3.91 -21.87 9.90
N VAL A 37 2.59 -22.04 9.82
CA VAL A 37 1.87 -22.29 8.57
C VAL A 37 0.67 -21.35 8.46
N CYS A 38 0.41 -20.86 7.25
CA CYS A 38 -0.84 -20.18 6.93
C CYS A 38 -1.96 -21.21 6.89
N LYS A 39 -2.95 -21.05 7.79
CA LYS A 39 -4.09 -21.95 7.97
C LYS A 39 -5.26 -21.57 7.05
N SER A 40 -5.56 -20.27 6.95
CA SER A 40 -6.60 -19.76 6.05
C SER A 40 -6.29 -18.34 5.59
N VAL A 41 -6.86 -18.00 4.44
CA VAL A 41 -6.94 -16.64 3.92
C VAL A 41 -8.40 -16.39 3.55
N ASP A 42 -9.06 -15.51 4.29
CA ASP A 42 -10.50 -15.27 4.18
C ASP A 42 -10.79 -13.86 3.67
N PHE A 43 -11.54 -13.77 2.57
CA PHE A 43 -12.05 -12.51 2.00
C PHE A 43 -13.51 -12.37 2.40
N THR A 44 -13.79 -11.56 3.43
CA THR A 44 -15.12 -11.55 4.07
C THR A 44 -16.07 -10.51 3.50
N THR A 45 -15.63 -9.72 2.51
CA THR A 45 -16.46 -8.73 1.82
C THR A 45 -16.27 -8.81 0.32
N PHE A 46 -17.32 -8.47 -0.43
CA PHE A 46 -17.25 -8.34 -1.88
C PHE A 46 -16.15 -7.37 -2.32
N ASP A 47 -15.96 -6.27 -1.60
CA ASP A 47 -14.91 -5.29 -1.87
C ASP A 47 -13.51 -5.89 -1.74
N ALA A 48 -13.26 -6.73 -0.74
CA ALA A 48 -11.99 -7.45 -0.59
C ALA A 48 -11.79 -8.43 -1.75
N THR A 49 -12.81 -9.23 -2.08
CA THR A 49 -12.77 -10.19 -3.19
C THR A 49 -12.54 -9.51 -4.54
N TYR A 50 -12.96 -8.26 -4.73
CA TYR A 50 -12.83 -7.54 -6.01
C TYR A 50 -11.51 -6.79 -6.14
N LYS A 51 -10.93 -6.30 -5.04
CA LYS A 51 -9.75 -5.42 -5.04
C LYS A 51 -8.42 -6.14 -4.86
N ILE A 52 -8.43 -7.36 -4.33
CA ILE A 52 -7.22 -8.05 -3.89
C ILE A 52 -7.16 -9.40 -4.58
N ASN A 53 -6.10 -9.64 -5.35
CA ASN A 53 -5.83 -10.95 -5.93
C ASN A 53 -5.41 -11.93 -4.82
N PRO A 54 -6.11 -13.06 -4.63
CA PRO A 54 -5.75 -14.03 -3.60
C PRO A 54 -4.32 -14.56 -3.71
N VAL A 55 -3.76 -14.62 -4.92
CA VAL A 55 -2.37 -15.07 -5.15
C VAL A 55 -1.37 -14.15 -4.46
N ASP A 56 -1.60 -12.84 -4.47
CA ASP A 56 -0.70 -11.87 -3.83
C ASP A 56 -0.69 -12.09 -2.31
N ILE A 57 -1.85 -12.33 -1.71
CA ILE A 57 -2.01 -12.54 -0.26
C ILE A 57 -1.43 -13.88 0.18
N VAL A 58 -1.64 -14.95 -0.60
CA VAL A 58 -1.03 -16.25 -0.33
C VAL A 58 0.48 -16.18 -0.46
N SER A 59 1.00 -15.46 -1.46
CA SER A 59 2.45 -15.27 -1.62
C SER A 59 3.05 -14.53 -0.43
N PHE A 60 2.38 -13.49 0.07
CA PHE A 60 2.76 -12.80 1.30
C PHE A 60 2.75 -13.72 2.53
N ALA A 61 1.68 -14.47 2.73
CA ALA A 61 1.59 -15.39 3.86
C ALA A 61 2.67 -16.49 3.79
N ASN A 62 2.99 -16.97 2.59
CA ASN A 62 4.05 -17.94 2.36
C ASN A 62 5.44 -17.37 2.69
N ASP A 63 5.75 -16.16 2.24
CA ASP A 63 7.02 -15.49 2.57
C ASP A 63 7.18 -15.30 4.08
N LEU A 64 6.10 -14.98 4.80
CA LEU A 64 6.10 -14.91 6.26
C LEU A 64 6.43 -16.27 6.88
N CYS A 65 5.77 -17.34 6.43
CA CYS A 65 6.05 -18.70 6.93
C CYS A 65 7.50 -19.11 6.64
N ILE A 66 8.03 -18.80 5.46
CA ILE A 66 9.43 -19.06 5.08
C ILE A 66 10.38 -18.26 5.97
N TYR A 67 10.09 -16.99 6.23
CA TYR A 67 10.88 -16.17 7.14
C TYR A 67 10.98 -16.82 8.51
N PHE A 68 9.85 -17.19 9.10
CA PHE A 68 9.82 -17.84 10.41
C PHE A 68 10.60 -19.16 10.40
N LYS A 69 10.39 -20.00 9.39
CA LYS A 69 11.09 -21.28 9.25
C LYS A 69 12.62 -21.14 9.17
N ASN A 70 13.09 -20.14 8.42
CA ASN A 70 14.53 -19.99 8.17
C ASN A 70 15.27 -19.25 9.27
N ASN A 71 14.57 -18.41 10.05
CA ASN A 71 15.22 -17.49 11.00
C ASN A 71 14.89 -17.78 12.47
N LEU A 72 13.84 -18.54 12.76
CA LEU A 72 13.31 -18.69 14.11
C LEU A 72 13.01 -20.16 14.43
N ASN A 73 13.38 -20.60 15.64
CA ASN A 73 13.00 -21.91 16.14
C ASN A 73 11.77 -21.76 17.03
N ILE A 74 10.59 -22.12 16.53
CA ILE A 74 9.33 -21.87 17.23
C ILE A 74 9.00 -23.05 18.16
N ARG A 75 8.78 -22.78 19.44
CA ARG A 75 8.30 -23.77 20.40
C ARG A 75 6.78 -23.88 20.38
N ARG A 76 6.08 -22.75 20.56
CA ARG A 76 4.59 -22.70 20.57
C ARG A 76 4.06 -21.29 20.35
N ILE A 77 2.79 -21.18 19.97
CA ILE A 77 1.99 -19.96 20.10
C ILE A 77 1.42 -19.94 21.53
N THR A 78 1.75 -18.92 22.31
CA THR A 78 1.42 -18.81 23.74
C THR A 78 -0.05 -18.45 23.98
N SER A 79 -0.63 -17.64 23.08
CA SER A 79 -2.03 -17.21 23.12
C SER A 79 -2.52 -16.85 21.72
N SER A 80 -3.84 -16.92 21.49
CA SER A 80 -4.40 -16.43 20.23
C SER A 80 -4.26 -14.91 20.13
N GLY A 81 -3.86 -14.41 18.96
CA GLY A 81 -3.57 -13.00 18.73
C GLY A 81 -4.32 -12.43 17.54
N ASN A 82 -4.70 -11.15 17.61
CA ASN A 82 -5.22 -10.41 16.48
C ASN A 82 -4.32 -9.20 16.22
N ILE A 83 -3.75 -9.12 15.02
CA ILE A 83 -2.92 -8.00 14.60
C ILE A 83 -3.70 -7.21 13.54
N ASN A 84 -4.06 -5.97 13.87
CA ASN A 84 -4.64 -5.04 12.90
C ASN A 84 -3.52 -4.42 12.07
N LEU A 85 -3.44 -4.81 10.81
CA LEU A 85 -2.40 -4.36 9.89
C LEU A 85 -2.48 -2.84 9.64
N HIS A 86 -3.68 -2.26 9.66
CA HIS A 86 -3.89 -0.82 9.43
C HIS A 86 -3.27 0.06 10.54
N GLU A 87 -3.25 -0.43 11.77
CA GLU A 87 -2.77 0.31 12.95
C GLU A 87 -1.25 0.23 13.14
N HIS A 88 -0.60 -0.80 12.60
CA HIS A 88 0.78 -1.12 12.96
C HIS A 88 1.74 -1.16 11.78
N HIS A 89 1.25 -1.37 10.54
CA HIS A 89 2.14 -1.59 9.40
C HIS A 89 1.56 -1.07 8.09
N PHE A 90 0.67 -1.82 7.45
CA PHE A 90 0.20 -1.62 6.07
C PHE A 90 -1.23 -2.13 5.89
N VAL A 91 -1.86 -1.79 4.78
CA VAL A 91 -3.13 -2.41 4.38
C VAL A 91 -2.89 -3.49 3.34
N VAL A 92 -3.89 -4.35 3.12
CA VAL A 92 -3.79 -5.39 2.07
C VAL A 92 -3.63 -4.80 0.68
N GLU A 93 -4.03 -3.55 0.42
CA GLU A 93 -3.66 -2.87 -0.83
C GLU A 93 -2.15 -2.69 -0.98
N THR A 94 -1.42 -2.38 0.10
CA THR A 94 0.05 -2.27 0.03
C THR A 94 0.69 -3.64 -0.18
N ILE A 95 0.15 -4.69 0.46
CA ILE A 95 0.60 -6.07 0.22
C ILE A 95 0.40 -6.41 -1.26
N ARG A 96 -0.80 -6.16 -1.81
CA ARG A 96 -1.08 -6.32 -3.24
C ARG A 96 -0.08 -5.54 -4.09
N ASP A 97 0.21 -4.29 -3.79
CA ASP A 97 1.13 -3.46 -4.59
C ASP A 97 2.56 -4.02 -4.57
N ILE A 98 3.04 -4.52 -3.45
CA ILE A 98 4.36 -5.18 -3.34
C ILE A 98 4.36 -6.50 -4.13
N TYR A 99 3.38 -7.36 -3.91
CA TYR A 99 3.37 -8.73 -4.41
C TYR A 99 2.91 -8.88 -5.87
N SER A 100 2.11 -7.93 -6.39
CA SER A 100 1.80 -7.85 -7.82
C SER A 100 3.01 -7.42 -8.66
N GLY A 101 4.10 -6.96 -8.03
CA GLY A 101 5.33 -6.52 -8.68
C GLY A 101 5.28 -5.11 -9.28
N ILE A 102 4.17 -4.37 -9.12
CA ILE A 102 4.07 -2.98 -9.63
C ILE A 102 5.10 -2.06 -8.98
N ILE A 103 5.43 -2.27 -7.69
CA ILE A 103 6.44 -1.48 -7.00
C ILE A 103 7.83 -1.70 -7.60
N THR A 104 8.20 -2.95 -7.86
CA THR A 104 9.45 -3.29 -8.56
C THR A 104 9.50 -2.64 -9.94
N GLN A 105 8.40 -2.66 -10.69
CA GLN A 105 8.32 -2.05 -12.02
C GLN A 105 8.47 -0.51 -11.95
N LEU A 106 7.79 0.15 -11.01
CA LEU A 106 7.91 1.60 -10.80
C LEU A 106 9.34 2.00 -10.43
N LEU A 107 9.99 1.25 -9.54
CA LEU A 107 11.37 1.48 -9.13
C LEU A 107 12.39 1.20 -10.24
N ALA A 108 12.11 0.25 -11.14
CA ALA A 108 12.96 -0.03 -12.29
C ALA A 108 12.75 0.98 -13.45
N ASN A 109 11.57 1.59 -13.55
CA ASN A 109 11.24 2.51 -14.63
C ASN A 109 11.95 3.86 -14.45
N ASN A 110 12.84 4.19 -15.39
CA ASN A 110 13.56 5.47 -15.46
C ASN A 110 13.04 6.38 -16.59
N GLU A 111 11.87 6.09 -17.15
CA GLU A 111 11.31 6.90 -18.24
C GLU A 111 11.05 8.32 -17.75
N GLU A 112 11.38 9.28 -18.62
CA GLU A 112 11.07 10.69 -18.43
C GLU A 112 9.57 10.93 -18.63
N GLU A 113 9.07 11.99 -18.00
CA GLU A 113 7.71 12.47 -18.23
C GLU A 113 7.58 13.20 -19.58
N HIS A 114 6.37 13.22 -20.12
CA HIS A 114 6.05 13.97 -21.33
C HIS A 114 5.25 15.27 -21.08
N SER A 115 4.84 15.54 -19.84
CA SER A 115 4.02 16.71 -19.51
C SER A 115 4.29 17.24 -18.11
N ASN A 116 4.45 18.57 -17.98
CA ASN A 116 4.57 19.27 -16.69
C ASN A 116 3.24 19.39 -15.92
N LYS A 117 2.24 18.58 -16.24
CA LYS A 117 0.92 18.63 -15.59
C LYS A 117 0.86 17.80 -14.31
N ILE A 118 -0.04 18.20 -13.43
CA ILE A 118 -0.49 17.40 -12.28
C ILE A 118 -1.66 16.52 -12.71
N VAL A 119 -1.57 15.21 -12.50
CA VAL A 119 -2.67 14.29 -12.79
C VAL A 119 -3.27 13.70 -11.54
N SER A 120 -4.60 13.67 -11.48
CA SER A 120 -5.32 12.75 -10.60
C SER A 120 -6.06 11.71 -11.45
N PHE A 121 -6.29 10.54 -10.87
CA PHE A 121 -7.02 9.48 -11.56
C PHE A 121 -7.81 8.62 -10.58
N GLY A 122 -8.90 8.04 -11.09
CA GLY A 122 -9.66 7.04 -10.35
C GLY A 122 -11.13 7.02 -10.73
N PHE A 123 -11.83 6.09 -10.07
CA PHE A 123 -13.28 5.95 -10.19
C PHE A 123 -14.00 6.97 -9.29
N LEU A 124 -14.86 7.79 -9.87
CA LEU A 124 -15.71 8.76 -9.15
C LEU A 124 -16.80 8.06 -8.34
N GLY A 125 -17.41 7.02 -8.86
CA GLY A 125 -18.56 6.38 -8.22
C GLY A 125 -19.81 7.25 -8.34
N ARG A 126 -20.61 7.31 -7.26
CA ARG A 126 -21.84 8.10 -7.23
C ARG A 126 -21.52 9.60 -7.11
N GLU A 127 -22.38 10.43 -7.69
CA GLU A 127 -22.32 11.88 -7.57
C GLU A 127 -22.30 12.31 -6.09
N ASN A 128 -21.55 13.37 -5.79
CA ASN A 128 -21.31 13.96 -4.47
C ASN A 128 -20.61 13.05 -3.45
N SER A 129 -20.20 11.84 -3.84
CA SER A 129 -19.51 10.93 -2.92
C SER A 129 -18.06 11.35 -2.63
N LYS A 130 -17.47 12.17 -3.51
CA LYS A 130 -16.07 12.64 -3.44
C LYS A 130 -15.96 14.10 -3.88
N PRO A 131 -16.46 15.07 -3.09
CA PRO A 131 -16.60 16.47 -3.51
C PRO A 131 -15.29 17.11 -3.98
N GLN A 132 -14.18 16.81 -3.31
CA GLN A 132 -12.88 17.35 -3.71
C GLN A 132 -12.43 16.87 -5.10
N ARG A 133 -12.73 15.61 -5.46
CA ARG A 133 -12.41 15.09 -6.80
C ARG A 133 -13.27 15.76 -7.88
N GLU A 134 -14.55 15.98 -7.58
CA GLU A 134 -15.46 16.70 -8.48
C GLU A 134 -15.00 18.15 -8.70
N GLN A 135 -14.55 18.82 -7.63
CA GLN A 135 -13.93 20.14 -7.74
C GLN A 135 -12.69 20.12 -8.63
N TYR A 136 -11.77 19.16 -8.42
CA TYR A 136 -10.56 19.03 -9.23
C TYR A 136 -10.88 18.78 -10.72
N ILE A 137 -11.88 17.94 -11.02
CA ILE A 137 -12.36 17.71 -12.40
C ILE A 137 -12.95 18.97 -13.02
N LYS A 138 -13.69 19.75 -12.24
CA LYS A 138 -14.21 21.04 -12.73
C LYS A 138 -13.06 21.98 -13.06
N MET A 139 -12.06 22.07 -12.19
CA MET A 139 -10.85 22.87 -12.42
C MET A 139 -10.10 22.41 -13.68
N SER A 140 -9.93 21.10 -13.88
CA SER A 140 -9.18 20.54 -15.01
C SER A 140 -9.79 20.86 -16.38
N LYS A 141 -11.07 21.25 -16.44
CA LYS A 141 -11.70 21.73 -17.68
C LYS A 141 -11.34 23.18 -18.02
N SER A 142 -10.88 23.95 -17.05
CA SER A 142 -10.60 25.39 -17.16
C SER A 142 -9.13 25.76 -16.99
N THR A 143 -8.27 24.82 -16.59
CA THR A 143 -6.85 25.06 -16.33
C THR A 143 -5.97 24.09 -17.11
N SER A 144 -4.87 24.59 -17.68
CA SER A 144 -3.98 23.78 -18.54
C SER A 144 -2.93 22.94 -17.78
N TYR A 145 -2.71 23.20 -16.50
CA TYR A 145 -1.62 22.57 -15.72
C TYR A 145 -2.06 21.33 -14.92
N ILE A 146 -3.35 20.95 -14.99
CA ILE A 146 -3.86 19.75 -14.33
C ILE A 146 -4.72 18.91 -15.28
N ASP A 147 -4.72 17.60 -15.09
CA ASP A 147 -5.56 16.65 -15.82
C ASP A 147 -6.25 15.68 -14.84
N TYR A 148 -7.45 15.21 -15.22
CA TYR A 148 -8.12 14.12 -14.52
C TYR A 148 -8.40 12.95 -15.45
N ILE A 149 -7.97 11.76 -15.07
CA ILE A 149 -8.27 10.52 -15.80
C ILE A 149 -9.35 9.75 -15.04
N ASN A 150 -10.57 9.74 -15.60
CA ASN A 150 -11.64 8.91 -15.07
C ASN A 150 -11.36 7.44 -15.38
N THR A 151 -11.40 6.60 -14.36
CA THR A 151 -11.20 5.15 -14.52
C THR A 151 -12.45 4.39 -14.13
N GLU A 152 -12.56 3.15 -14.60
CA GLU A 152 -13.52 2.20 -14.04
C GLU A 152 -13.14 1.82 -12.60
N ARG A 153 -14.07 1.19 -11.89
CA ARG A 153 -13.80 0.62 -10.57
C ARG A 153 -12.79 -0.51 -10.72
N PHE A 154 -11.64 -0.37 -10.06
CA PHE A 154 -10.58 -1.37 -10.07
C PHE A 154 -11.09 -2.75 -9.69
N SER A 155 -10.79 -3.75 -10.54
CA SER A 155 -11.03 -5.18 -10.33
C SER A 155 -9.79 -5.96 -10.71
N TRP A 156 -9.37 -6.94 -9.91
CA TRP A 156 -8.39 -7.91 -10.40
C TRP A 156 -9.03 -9.02 -11.26
N LEU A 157 -10.37 -9.18 -11.22
CA LEU A 157 -11.10 -10.21 -11.96
C LEU A 157 -11.33 -9.88 -13.43
N HIS A 158 -11.20 -8.61 -13.81
CA HIS A 158 -11.41 -8.16 -15.19
C HIS A 158 -10.07 -7.72 -15.76
N GLU A 159 -9.70 -8.27 -16.92
CA GLU A 159 -8.51 -7.87 -17.71
C GLU A 159 -8.61 -6.44 -18.29
N ASN A 160 -9.58 -5.63 -17.84
CA ASN A 160 -9.72 -4.26 -18.27
C ASN A 160 -8.40 -3.52 -17.98
N LYS A 161 -7.90 -2.79 -18.98
CA LYS A 161 -6.72 -1.93 -18.89
C LYS A 161 -6.97 -0.81 -17.87
N PHE A 162 -6.89 -1.14 -16.59
CA PHE A 162 -6.99 -0.18 -15.51
C PHE A 162 -5.81 0.77 -15.60
N THR A 163 -6.07 2.08 -15.55
CA THR A 163 -5.01 3.07 -15.51
C THR A 163 -4.30 3.02 -14.16
N SER A 164 -3.07 2.56 -14.16
CA SER A 164 -2.19 2.51 -13.00
C SER A 164 -1.28 3.74 -12.90
N VAL A 165 -0.60 3.90 -11.76
CA VAL A 165 0.50 4.87 -11.62
C VAL A 165 1.58 4.61 -12.66
N LEU A 166 1.87 3.34 -12.96
CA LEU A 166 2.88 2.93 -13.94
C LEU A 166 2.50 3.43 -15.35
N ASP A 167 1.22 3.32 -15.75
CA ASP A 167 0.74 3.79 -17.05
C ASP A 167 0.80 5.32 -17.22
N LEU A 168 0.70 6.05 -16.11
CA LEU A 168 0.65 7.51 -16.10
C LEU A 168 2.01 8.16 -15.88
N LYS A 169 2.97 7.46 -15.25
CA LYS A 169 4.30 7.98 -14.91
C LYS A 169 5.05 8.53 -16.12
N SER A 170 4.95 7.88 -17.28
CA SER A 170 5.59 8.34 -18.52
C SER A 170 4.91 9.59 -19.10
N LYS A 171 3.64 9.84 -18.78
CA LYS A 171 2.87 10.95 -19.35
C LYS A 171 2.90 12.21 -18.48
N TYR A 172 3.04 12.05 -17.17
CA TYR A 172 2.85 13.13 -16.20
C TYR A 172 4.03 13.29 -15.27
N LYS A 173 4.44 14.55 -15.06
CA LYS A 173 5.48 14.96 -14.12
C LYS A 173 5.03 14.86 -12.67
N TYR A 174 3.75 15.12 -12.43
CA TYR A 174 3.20 15.22 -11.09
C TYR A 174 1.94 14.39 -10.92
N PHE A 175 1.77 13.82 -9.74
CA PHE A 175 0.51 13.22 -9.31
C PHE A 175 -0.18 14.08 -8.26
N ILE A 176 -1.48 13.93 -8.07
CA ILE A 176 -2.17 14.44 -6.88
C ILE A 176 -3.10 13.41 -6.27
N ASP A 177 -2.88 13.20 -4.97
CA ASP A 177 -3.67 12.35 -4.13
C ASP A 177 -4.79 13.15 -3.44
N LEU A 178 -6.00 12.93 -3.94
CA LEU A 178 -7.19 13.62 -3.50
C LEU A 178 -7.96 12.75 -2.50
N LYS A 179 -8.40 13.40 -1.42
CA LYS A 179 -9.21 12.83 -0.36
C LYS A 179 -10.33 11.96 -0.93
N GLY A 180 -10.37 10.73 -0.43
CA GLY A 180 -11.43 9.76 -0.71
C GLY A 180 -12.39 9.63 0.46
N HIS A 181 -12.89 8.41 0.69
CA HIS A 181 -13.74 8.10 1.84
C HIS A 181 -12.92 7.94 3.14
N THR A 182 -11.75 7.31 3.06
CA THR A 182 -10.89 6.98 4.19
C THR A 182 -9.45 7.46 3.92
N TYR A 183 -8.46 6.57 4.04
CA TYR A 183 -7.05 6.75 3.76
C TYR A 183 -6.72 6.75 2.25
N SER A 184 -5.45 7.02 1.92
CA SER A 184 -4.96 6.87 0.56
C SER A 184 -4.63 5.43 0.22
N THR A 185 -5.24 4.91 -0.84
CA THR A 185 -4.85 3.63 -1.44
C THR A 185 -3.77 3.78 -2.51
N LYS A 186 -3.16 4.97 -2.65
CA LYS A 186 -2.19 5.27 -3.73
C LYS A 186 -0.85 5.76 -3.21
N SER A 187 -0.78 6.31 -2.00
CA SER A 187 0.41 6.95 -1.44
C SER A 187 1.66 6.07 -1.57
N TYR A 188 1.55 4.77 -1.29
CA TYR A 188 2.67 3.82 -1.45
C TYR A 188 3.16 3.71 -2.91
N LEU A 189 2.25 3.61 -3.89
CA LEU A 189 2.59 3.64 -5.32
C LEU A 189 3.21 4.98 -5.75
N LEU A 190 2.70 6.10 -5.21
CA LEU A 190 3.18 7.44 -5.53
C LEU A 190 4.62 7.65 -5.05
N LEU A 191 4.99 7.12 -3.87
CA LEU A 191 6.37 7.12 -3.40
C LEU A 191 7.31 6.36 -4.35
N ALA A 192 6.88 5.17 -4.81
CA ALA A 192 7.66 4.34 -5.74
C ALA A 192 7.76 4.93 -7.16
N SER A 193 6.89 5.90 -7.51
CA SER A 193 6.71 6.37 -8.88
C SER A 193 7.85 7.21 -9.46
N LYS A 194 8.84 7.63 -8.66
CA LYS A 194 9.87 8.61 -9.06
C LYS A 194 9.28 9.91 -9.64
N ARG A 195 8.14 10.32 -9.10
CA ARG A 195 7.47 11.60 -9.38
C ARG A 195 7.14 12.27 -8.05
N VAL A 196 7.09 13.59 -8.08
CA VAL A 196 6.52 14.35 -6.96
C VAL A 196 5.00 14.21 -7.00
N PHE A 197 4.40 13.99 -5.83
CA PHE A 197 2.96 14.03 -5.70
C PHE A 197 2.52 15.13 -4.74
N PHE A 198 1.36 15.70 -5.05
CA PHE A 198 0.63 16.61 -4.19
C PHE A 198 -0.34 15.80 -3.35
N SER A 199 -0.63 16.23 -2.13
CA SER A 199 -1.62 15.54 -1.30
C SER A 199 -2.39 16.53 -0.43
N SER A 200 -3.70 16.30 -0.38
CA SER A 200 -4.58 16.97 0.57
C SER A 200 -4.80 16.09 1.81
N ILE A 201 -5.30 16.65 2.90
CA ILE A 201 -5.56 15.88 4.12
C ILE A 201 -6.69 14.86 3.88
N HIS A 202 -6.38 13.58 4.10
CA HIS A 202 -7.32 12.46 4.10
C HIS A 202 -8.06 12.34 5.45
N ASN A 203 -9.18 11.62 5.50
CA ASN A 203 -9.93 11.40 6.75
C ASN A 203 -9.16 10.53 7.74
N GLU A 204 -8.41 9.56 7.21
CA GLU A 204 -7.59 8.63 7.94
C GLU A 204 -6.22 8.62 7.28
N ARG A 205 -5.19 8.28 8.07
CA ARG A 205 -3.84 8.05 7.58
C ARG A 205 -3.40 6.67 8.03
N LEU A 206 -2.61 6.02 7.19
CA LEU A 206 -1.94 4.79 7.58
C LEU A 206 -0.87 5.13 8.62
N TRP A 207 -0.61 4.22 9.55
CA TRP A 207 0.41 4.43 10.58
C TRP A 207 1.75 4.92 10.00
N TRP A 208 2.21 4.29 8.91
CA TRP A 208 3.46 4.67 8.25
C TRP A 208 3.40 6.06 7.60
N GLU A 209 2.24 6.51 7.14
CA GLU A 209 2.08 7.86 6.60
C GLU A 209 2.27 8.90 7.72
N GLU A 210 1.74 8.64 8.91
CA GLU A 210 1.91 9.52 10.07
C GLU A 210 3.34 9.54 10.59
N GLN A 211 4.01 8.38 10.61
CA GLN A 211 5.38 8.29 11.10
C GLN A 211 6.41 8.90 10.16
N TYR A 212 6.23 8.71 8.84
CA TYR A 212 7.30 8.96 7.88
C TYR A 212 7.03 10.09 6.90
N LEU A 213 5.78 10.38 6.53
CA LEU A 213 5.51 11.39 5.49
C LEU A 213 5.50 12.80 6.05
N LYS A 214 6.42 13.62 5.53
CA LYS A 214 6.55 15.02 5.92
C LYS A 214 6.19 15.96 4.75
N PRO A 215 5.33 16.98 4.97
CA PRO A 215 5.05 17.99 3.97
C PRO A 215 6.32 18.67 3.47
N TRP A 216 6.41 18.94 2.17
CA TRP A 216 7.57 19.52 1.48
C TRP A 216 8.86 18.69 1.53
N GLN A 217 8.85 17.53 2.18
CA GLN A 217 9.97 16.57 2.16
C GLN A 217 9.63 15.34 1.33
N ASN A 218 8.39 14.84 1.41
CA ASN A 218 7.95 13.64 0.68
C ASN A 218 6.83 13.93 -0.32
N TYR A 219 6.07 15.00 -0.10
CA TYR A 219 4.96 15.41 -0.94
C TYR A 219 4.72 16.90 -0.83
N ILE A 220 4.00 17.48 -1.78
CA ILE A 220 3.58 18.87 -1.72
C ILE A 220 2.19 18.94 -1.07
N PRO A 221 2.04 19.57 0.11
CA PRO A 221 0.73 19.71 0.73
C PRO A 221 -0.14 20.68 -0.05
N VAL A 222 -1.43 20.38 -0.15
CA VAL A 222 -2.45 21.30 -0.68
C VAL A 222 -3.67 21.34 0.23
N LYS A 223 -4.37 22.47 0.28
CA LYS A 223 -5.61 22.62 1.04
C LYS A 223 -6.70 21.72 0.49
N SER A 224 -7.64 21.35 1.37
CA SER A 224 -8.78 20.52 0.99
C SER A 224 -9.68 21.16 -0.06
N ASP A 225 -9.75 22.50 -0.11
CA ASP A 225 -10.49 23.26 -1.11
C ASP A 225 -9.67 23.59 -2.37
N LEU A 226 -8.45 23.05 -2.49
CA LEU A 226 -7.54 23.23 -3.63
C LEU A 226 -7.21 24.69 -3.97
N SER A 227 -7.47 25.64 -3.06
CA SER A 227 -7.29 27.07 -3.30
C SER A 227 -5.83 27.47 -3.48
N ASP A 228 -4.90 26.68 -2.96
CA ASP A 228 -3.45 26.88 -3.03
C ASP A 228 -2.76 25.99 -4.08
N LEU A 229 -3.52 25.19 -4.85
CA LEU A 229 -2.94 24.23 -5.79
C LEU A 229 -2.09 24.91 -6.89
N GLN A 230 -2.53 26.06 -7.39
CA GLN A 230 -1.78 26.80 -8.41
C GLN A 230 -0.48 27.38 -7.87
N GLU A 231 -0.51 27.93 -6.65
CA GLU A 231 0.67 28.49 -5.99
C GLU A 231 1.68 27.37 -5.70
N ALA A 232 1.22 26.25 -5.15
CA ALA A 232 2.06 25.09 -4.87
C ALA A 232 2.69 24.51 -6.15
N TYR A 233 1.96 24.49 -7.26
CA TYR A 233 2.47 24.12 -8.58
C TYR A 233 3.58 25.06 -9.06
N GLN A 234 3.36 26.38 -8.92
CA GLN A 234 4.35 27.38 -9.30
C GLN A 234 5.61 27.28 -8.45
N THR A 235 5.48 27.01 -7.15
CA THR A 235 6.62 26.79 -6.25
C THR A 235 7.53 25.68 -6.76
N ILE A 236 6.97 24.50 -7.06
CA ILE A 236 7.79 23.36 -7.50
C ILE A 236 8.36 23.55 -8.91
N GLU A 237 7.63 24.20 -9.83
CA GLU A 237 8.16 24.50 -11.16
C GLU A 237 9.29 25.55 -11.12
N SER A 238 9.27 26.45 -10.14
CA SER A 238 10.32 27.45 -9.94
C SER A 238 11.58 26.90 -9.24
N ASP A 239 11.49 25.71 -8.64
CA ASP A 239 12.58 25.08 -7.90
C ASP A 239 12.79 23.61 -8.31
N PRO A 240 13.58 23.36 -9.37
CA PRO A 240 13.96 22.01 -9.77
C PRO A 240 14.72 21.23 -8.68
N SER A 241 15.38 21.91 -7.73
CA SER A 241 16.11 21.26 -6.65
C SER A 241 15.14 20.62 -5.64
N LEU A 242 14.03 21.29 -5.35
CA LEU A 242 12.97 20.76 -4.51
C LEU A 242 12.35 19.48 -5.11
N TYR A 243 12.15 19.43 -6.43
CA TYR A 243 11.66 18.23 -7.10
C TYR A 243 12.58 17.04 -6.87
N ASN A 244 13.87 17.23 -7.14
CA ASN A 244 14.88 16.18 -6.98
C ASN A 244 15.03 15.74 -5.52
N GLN A 245 14.93 16.69 -4.58
CA GLN A 245 14.96 16.40 -3.15
C GLN A 245 13.78 15.53 -2.72
N ILE A 246 12.55 15.89 -3.11
CA ILE A 246 11.35 15.11 -2.77
C ILE A 246 11.44 13.71 -3.35
N VAL A 247 11.83 13.56 -4.63
CA VAL A 247 11.99 12.25 -5.26
C VAL A 247 13.05 11.41 -4.53
N SER A 248 14.19 12.02 -4.17
CA SER A 248 15.26 11.34 -3.43
C SER A 248 14.81 10.87 -2.04
N ASN A 249 14.08 11.71 -1.32
CA ASN A 249 13.51 11.36 -0.01
C ASN A 249 12.50 10.21 -0.13
N ASN A 250 11.65 10.22 -1.15
CA ASN A 250 10.66 9.16 -1.38
C ASN A 250 11.33 7.83 -1.70
N LEU A 251 12.37 7.84 -2.53
CA LEU A 251 13.15 6.63 -2.84
C LEU A 251 13.91 6.12 -1.61
N ALA A 252 14.52 7.01 -0.82
CA ALA A 252 15.16 6.61 0.43
C ALA A 252 14.14 6.00 1.40
N LEU A 253 12.92 6.52 1.47
CA LEU A 253 11.87 5.99 2.32
C LEU A 253 11.41 4.60 1.87
N ILE A 254 11.11 4.41 0.58
CA ILE A 254 10.71 3.13 -0.01
C ILE A 254 11.80 2.07 0.13
N ASN A 255 13.06 2.42 -0.12
CA ASN A 255 14.16 1.44 -0.12
C ASN A 255 14.64 1.06 1.29
N ASN A 256 14.31 1.87 2.30
CA ASN A 256 14.72 1.61 3.68
C ASN A 256 13.51 1.25 4.54
N GLU A 257 12.85 2.25 5.15
CA GLU A 257 11.82 2.06 6.18
C GLU A 257 10.55 1.35 5.72
N LEU A 258 10.25 1.43 4.43
CA LEU A 258 9.06 0.86 3.79
C LEU A 258 9.39 -0.24 2.78
N SER A 259 10.64 -0.73 2.75
CA SER A 259 11.04 -1.88 1.92
C SER A 259 10.26 -3.13 2.32
N LYS A 260 10.06 -4.07 1.38
CA LYS A 260 9.39 -5.35 1.66
C LYS A 260 9.97 -6.01 2.91
N GLU A 261 11.28 -6.01 3.04
CA GLU A 261 12.01 -6.60 4.16
C GLU A 261 11.72 -5.84 5.47
N ALA A 262 11.82 -4.51 5.48
CA ALA A 262 11.53 -3.71 6.67
C ALA A 262 10.07 -3.83 7.12
N VAL A 263 9.14 -3.92 6.16
CA VAL A 263 7.72 -4.21 6.41
C VAL A 263 7.56 -5.55 7.13
N MET A 264 8.16 -6.59 6.56
CA MET A 264 8.07 -7.95 7.07
C MET A 264 8.68 -8.06 8.47
N ASP A 265 9.83 -7.46 8.70
CA ASP A 265 10.51 -7.47 10.00
C ASP A 265 9.65 -6.82 11.09
N LYS A 266 8.99 -5.69 10.80
CA LYS A 266 8.08 -5.05 11.76
C LYS A 266 6.88 -5.94 12.08
N LEU A 267 6.31 -6.63 11.09
CA LEU A 267 5.20 -7.55 11.32
C LEU A 267 5.62 -8.78 12.13
N VAL A 268 6.78 -9.36 11.82
CA VAL A 268 7.35 -10.49 12.57
C VAL A 268 7.52 -10.11 14.04
N LYS A 269 8.05 -8.91 14.33
CA LYS A 269 8.18 -8.43 15.72
C LYS A 269 6.84 -8.40 16.47
N GLU A 270 5.76 -7.97 15.80
CA GLU A 270 4.42 -8.00 16.42
C GLU A 270 3.91 -9.43 16.63
N MET A 271 4.15 -10.33 15.67
CA MET A 271 3.78 -11.74 15.82
C MET A 271 4.54 -12.44 16.96
N LEU A 272 5.79 -12.04 17.22
CA LEU A 272 6.60 -12.58 18.31
C LEU A 272 6.00 -12.31 19.69
N ASN A 273 5.13 -11.30 19.85
CA ASN A 273 4.38 -11.10 21.09
C ASN A 273 3.47 -12.30 21.46
N TYR A 274 3.15 -13.15 20.50
CA TYR A 274 2.31 -14.34 20.67
C TYR A 274 3.08 -15.67 20.54
N ILE A 275 4.39 -15.61 20.30
CA ILE A 275 5.21 -16.79 19.97
C ILE A 275 6.30 -16.99 21.03
N GLU A 276 6.38 -18.19 21.57
CA GLU A 276 7.52 -18.65 22.36
C GLU A 276 8.53 -19.36 21.44
N LEU A 277 9.76 -18.85 21.43
CA LEU A 277 10.88 -19.46 20.74
C LEU A 277 11.51 -20.59 21.59
N ALA A 278 12.13 -21.56 20.93
CA ALA A 278 12.77 -22.73 21.54
C ALA A 278 14.22 -22.49 21.95
#